data_AF-A0A6B8KL89-F1
#
_entry.id   AF-A0A6B8KL89-F1
#
_cell.length_a   1.000
_cell.length_b   1.000
_cell.length_c   1.000
_cell.angle_alpha   90.00
_cell.angle_beta   90.00
_cell.angle_gamma   90.00
#
_symmetry.space_group_name_H-M   'P 1'
#
loop_
_entity.id
_entity.type
_entity.pdbx_description
1 polymer ?
#
loop_
_entity_poly.entity_id
_entity_poly.type
_entity_poly.pdbx_seq_one_letter_code
_entity_poly.pdbx_strand_id
1 'polypeptide(L)'
;MEDLIKRICDAVGLDENTAKISIGHVLGFIQKEFPEGPVAELLAKVPGAQEAIDAAAAAPGGGGLDSLLGGLGGLMGGAKGDIMALAGKLSGLGLDMSQMQKLASEIFAHADQVIGKENVDKIVAAIPALGQFR
;
A
#
# COMPACT_ATOMS: atom_id res chain seq x y z
N MET A 1 -0.94 -14.23 -1.65
CA MET A 1 -0.46 -13.49 -0.46
C MET A 1 0.83 -14.05 0.12
N GLU A 2 0.90 -15.34 0.45
CA GLU A 2 2.07 -15.94 1.14
C GLU A 2 3.39 -15.69 0.40
N ASP A 3 3.42 -15.91 -0.92
CA ASP A 3 4.61 -15.63 -1.74
C ASP A 3 5.03 -14.16 -1.70
N LEU A 4 4.06 -13.23 -1.70
CA LEU A 4 4.33 -11.79 -1.65
C LEU A 4 4.87 -11.38 -0.28
N ILE A 5 4.27 -11.90 0.80
CA ILE A 5 4.77 -11.69 2.17
C ILE A 5 6.21 -12.19 2.26
N LYS A 6 6.48 -13.42 1.80
CA LYS A 6 7.82 -14.01 1.86
C LYS A 6 8.86 -13.17 1.11
N ARG A 7 8.56 -12.75 -0.12
CA ARG A 7 9.45 -11.88 -0.90
C ARG A 7 9.74 -10.57 -0.18
N ILE A 8 8.73 -9.96 0.42
CA ILE A 8 8.90 -8.72 1.18
C ILE A 8 9.72 -8.95 2.45
N CYS A 9 9.48 -10.02 3.20
CA CYS A 9 10.31 -10.38 4.34
C CYS A 9 11.78 -10.52 3.93
N ASP A 10 12.05 -11.25 2.83
CA ASP A 10 13.41 -11.50 2.32
C ASP A 10 14.10 -10.22 1.81
N ALA A 11 13.36 -9.35 1.09
CA ALA A 11 13.93 -8.15 0.48
C ALA A 11 14.07 -6.96 1.45
N VAL A 12 13.13 -6.82 2.38
CA VAL A 12 12.98 -5.66 3.27
C VAL A 12 13.49 -5.96 4.69
N GLY A 13 13.56 -7.23 5.09
CA GLY A 13 13.98 -7.65 6.43
C GLY A 13 12.87 -7.48 7.48
N LEU A 14 11.61 -7.67 7.09
CA LEU A 14 10.45 -7.56 7.98
C LEU A 14 10.01 -8.94 8.49
N ASP A 15 9.34 -8.98 9.64
CA ASP A 15 8.57 -10.15 10.04
C ASP A 15 7.27 -10.27 9.23
N GLU A 16 6.70 -11.48 9.17
CA GLU A 16 5.53 -11.79 8.35
C GLU A 16 4.30 -10.93 8.67
N ASN A 17 4.09 -10.61 9.96
CA ASN A 17 2.94 -9.81 10.37
C ASN A 17 3.10 -8.36 9.93
N THR A 18 4.27 -7.77 10.17
CA THR A 18 4.59 -6.40 9.72
C THR A 18 4.54 -6.30 8.20
N ALA A 19 5.06 -7.30 7.48
CA ALA A 19 4.97 -7.37 6.02
C ALA A 19 3.51 -7.42 5.55
N LYS A 20 2.68 -8.28 6.13
CA LYS A 20 1.25 -8.39 5.78
C LYS A 20 0.49 -7.09 6.00
N ILE A 21 0.68 -6.45 7.15
CA ILE A 21 0.02 -5.16 7.48
C ILE A 21 0.51 -4.06 6.53
N SER A 22 1.81 -4.02 6.23
CA SER A 22 2.40 -3.04 5.31
C SER A 22 1.86 -3.18 3.89
N ILE A 23 1.75 -4.41 3.38
CA ILE A 23 1.10 -4.73 2.09
C ILE A 23 -0.34 -4.22 2.10
N GLY A 24 -1.08 -4.50 3.19
CA GLY A 24 -2.47 -4.06 3.34
C GLY A 24 -2.63 -2.53 3.28
N HIS A 25 -1.75 -1.78 3.93
CA HIS A 25 -1.77 -0.31 3.86
C HIS A 25 -1.54 0.21 2.44
N VAL A 26 -0.59 -0.37 1.70
CA VAL A 26 -0.29 0.03 0.31
C VAL A 26 -1.44 -0.33 -0.62
N LEU A 27 -1.95 -1.56 -0.55
CA LEU A 27 -3.07 -2.01 -1.39
C LEU A 27 -4.35 -1.21 -1.10
N GLY A 28 -4.63 -0.93 0.17
CA GLY A 28 -5.79 -0.12 0.58
C GLY A 28 -5.67 1.33 0.13
N PHE A 29 -4.46 1.90 0.15
CA PHE A 29 -4.21 3.22 -0.42
C PHE A 29 -4.47 3.23 -1.93
N ILE A 30 -3.93 2.27 -2.68
CA ILE A 30 -4.14 2.18 -4.13
C ILE A 30 -5.63 1.96 -4.47
N GLN A 31 -6.33 1.12 -3.71
CA GLN A 31 -7.77 0.88 -3.84
C GLN A 31 -8.59 2.17 -3.61
N LYS A 32 -8.23 2.96 -2.60
CA LYS A 32 -8.91 4.22 -2.31
C LYS A 32 -8.74 5.23 -3.46
N GLU A 33 -7.53 5.37 -3.96
CA GLU A 33 -7.21 6.37 -4.99
C GLU A 33 -7.70 5.97 -6.39
N PHE A 34 -7.76 4.66 -6.67
CA PHE A 34 -8.21 4.14 -7.95
C PHE A 34 -9.01 2.84 -7.74
N PRO A 35 -10.30 2.92 -7.35
CA PRO A 35 -11.09 1.76 -6.94
C PRO A 35 -11.51 0.84 -8.09
N GLU A 36 -11.46 1.32 -9.33
CA GLU A 36 -11.96 0.62 -10.52
C GLU A 36 -10.82 0.15 -11.44
N GLY A 37 -11.18 -0.65 -12.46
CA GLY A 37 -10.26 -1.04 -13.53
C GLY A 37 -9.06 -1.89 -13.03
N PRO A 38 -7.82 -1.58 -13.46
CA PRO A 38 -6.61 -2.32 -13.09
C PRO A 38 -6.41 -2.67 -11.62
N VAL A 39 -6.84 -1.81 -10.69
CA VAL A 39 -6.69 -2.09 -9.25
C VAL A 39 -7.71 -3.10 -8.77
N ALA A 40 -8.97 -3.01 -9.22
CA ALA A 40 -9.96 -4.03 -8.95
C ALA A 40 -9.50 -5.40 -9.48
N GLU A 41 -8.90 -5.44 -10.67
CA GLU A 41 -8.31 -6.65 -11.23
C GLU A 41 -7.13 -7.17 -10.40
N LEU A 42 -6.25 -6.28 -9.93
CA LEU A 42 -5.13 -6.65 -9.05
C LEU A 42 -5.62 -7.31 -7.76
N LEU A 43 -6.56 -6.68 -7.07
CA LEU A 43 -7.10 -7.18 -5.81
C LEU A 43 -7.84 -8.51 -6.00
N ALA A 44 -8.56 -8.66 -7.11
CA ALA A 44 -9.23 -9.92 -7.45
C ALA A 44 -8.24 -11.06 -7.75
N LYS A 45 -7.07 -10.74 -8.34
CA LYS A 45 -6.05 -11.73 -8.72
C LYS A 45 -4.97 -11.98 -7.67
N VAL A 46 -4.93 -11.21 -6.59
CA VAL A 46 -4.01 -11.42 -5.46
C VAL A 46 -4.82 -12.07 -4.32
N PRO A 47 -4.79 -13.40 -4.15
CA PRO A 47 -5.48 -14.05 -3.05
C PRO A 47 -4.95 -13.52 -1.73
N GLY A 48 -5.84 -13.18 -0.79
CA GLY A 48 -5.48 -12.60 0.51
C GLY A 48 -5.39 -11.07 0.54
N ALA A 49 -5.55 -10.38 -0.60
CA ALA A 49 -5.39 -8.93 -0.70
C ALA A 49 -6.40 -8.17 0.18
N GLN A 50 -7.68 -8.55 0.12
CA GLN A 50 -8.71 -7.88 0.91
C GLN A 50 -8.49 -8.13 2.41
N GLU A 51 -8.11 -9.35 2.79
CA GLU A 51 -7.80 -9.69 4.17
C GLU A 51 -6.59 -8.92 4.72
N ALA A 52 -5.59 -8.63 3.88
CA ALA A 52 -4.48 -7.78 4.26
C ALA A 52 -4.92 -6.31 4.43
N ILE A 53 -5.75 -5.78 3.52
CA ILE A 53 -6.33 -4.43 3.62
C ILE A 53 -7.12 -4.29 4.93
N ASP A 54 -7.99 -5.26 5.22
CA ASP A 54 -8.85 -5.26 6.41
C ASP A 54 -8.00 -5.36 7.69
N ALA A 55 -6.98 -6.22 7.70
CA ALA A 55 -6.03 -6.32 8.81
C ALA A 55 -5.27 -5.01 9.04
N ALA A 56 -4.86 -4.32 7.97
CA ALA A 56 -4.18 -3.04 8.05
C ALA A 56 -5.09 -1.91 8.54
N ALA A 57 -6.37 -1.93 8.15
CA ALA A 57 -7.37 -1.00 8.67
C ALA A 57 -7.63 -1.19 10.18
N ALA A 58 -7.54 -2.44 10.67
CA ALA A 58 -7.72 -2.80 12.08
C ALA A 58 -6.45 -2.63 12.94
N ALA A 59 -5.27 -2.42 12.34
CA ALA A 59 -4.00 -2.34 13.05
C ALA A 59 -3.92 -1.08 13.94
N PRO A 60 -3.43 -1.18 15.20
CA PRO A 60 -3.15 -0.02 16.04
C PRO A 60 -2.13 0.89 15.35
N GLY A 61 -2.47 2.16 15.13
CA GLY A 61 -1.70 3.10 14.30
C GLY A 61 -2.28 3.33 12.90
N GLY A 62 -3.28 2.55 12.49
CA GLY A 62 -3.92 2.62 11.17
C GLY A 62 -5.11 3.59 11.03
N GLY A 63 -5.70 4.07 12.13
CA GLY A 63 -6.87 4.95 12.08
C GLY A 63 -7.75 4.98 13.32
N GLY A 64 -7.18 5.02 14.53
CA GLY A 64 -7.94 5.20 15.76
C GLY A 64 -7.98 6.67 16.16
N LEU A 65 -9.16 7.30 16.09
CA LEU A 65 -9.51 8.65 16.59
C LEU A 65 -8.70 9.86 16.02
N ASP A 66 -7.40 9.74 15.81
CA ASP A 66 -6.51 10.77 15.21
C ASP A 66 -6.79 10.99 13.73
N SER A 67 -7.17 9.96 12.97
CA SER A 67 -7.56 10.12 11.56
C SER A 67 -8.95 10.75 11.38
N LEU A 68 -9.82 10.72 12.40
CA LEU A 68 -11.12 11.40 12.35
C LEU A 68 -10.97 12.90 12.67
N LEU A 69 -10.05 13.25 13.57
CA LEU A 69 -9.68 14.65 13.82
C LEU A 69 -8.83 15.23 12.66
N GLY A 70 -7.93 14.44 12.08
CA GLY A 70 -7.15 14.80 10.90
C GLY A 70 -7.94 14.78 9.58
N GLY A 71 -9.00 13.97 9.48
CA GLY A 71 -9.88 13.88 8.31
C GLY A 71 -10.72 15.13 8.06
N LEU A 72 -10.97 15.93 9.11
CA LEU A 72 -11.61 17.24 8.97
C LEU A 72 -10.61 18.32 8.49
N GLY A 73 -9.30 18.14 8.74
CA GLY A 73 -8.23 19.00 8.20
C GLY A 73 -7.68 18.54 6.83
N GLY A 74 -7.89 17.27 6.46
CA GLY A 74 -7.38 16.64 5.24
C GLY A 74 -8.12 17.02 3.95
N LEU A 75 -9.27 17.67 4.05
CA LEU A 75 -9.96 18.21 2.87
C LEU A 75 -9.18 19.36 2.18
N MET A 76 -8.08 19.84 2.78
CA MET A 76 -7.20 20.88 2.22
C MET A 76 -5.85 20.37 1.67
N GLY A 77 -5.60 19.06 1.63
CA GLY A 77 -4.33 18.52 1.13
C GLY A 77 -4.54 17.25 0.31
N GLY A 78 -4.75 17.40 -1.00
CA GLY A 78 -4.97 16.27 -1.95
C GLY A 78 -3.82 15.25 -1.99
N ALA A 79 -3.79 14.35 -3.00
CA ALA A 79 -2.94 13.15 -3.14
C ALA A 79 -1.52 13.11 -2.50
N LYS A 80 -0.84 14.25 -2.32
CA LYS A 80 0.40 14.36 -1.53
C LYS A 80 0.20 14.13 -0.02
N GLY A 81 -0.92 14.57 0.55
CA GLY A 81 -1.29 14.35 1.95
C GLY A 81 -1.59 12.88 2.24
N ASP A 82 -2.24 12.18 1.31
CA ASP A 82 -2.55 10.77 1.47
C ASP A 82 -1.31 9.86 1.45
N ILE A 83 -0.27 10.22 0.66
CA ILE A 83 1.00 9.48 0.68
C ILE A 83 1.81 9.75 1.94
N MET A 84 1.78 10.97 2.47
CA MET A 84 2.38 11.26 3.78
C MET A 84 1.66 10.48 4.90
N ALA A 85 0.34 10.34 4.82
CA ALA A 85 -0.40 9.51 5.75
C ALA A 85 -0.01 8.02 5.63
N LEU A 86 0.15 7.50 4.41
CA LEU A 86 0.68 6.14 4.18
C LEU A 86 2.08 5.98 4.77
N ALA A 87 3.00 6.91 4.48
CA ALA A 87 4.36 6.90 5.01
C ALA A 87 4.38 6.94 6.55
N GLY A 88 3.49 7.72 7.17
CA GLY A 88 3.31 7.75 8.62
C GLY A 88 2.87 6.41 9.19
N LYS A 89 1.92 5.72 8.54
CA LYS A 89 1.47 4.36 8.95
C LYS A 89 2.61 3.35 8.85
N LEU A 90 3.33 3.32 7.73
CA LEU A 90 4.46 2.41 7.52
C LEU A 90 5.60 2.70 8.50
N SER A 91 5.90 3.98 8.76
CA SER A 91 6.89 4.36 9.78
C SER A 91 6.45 3.96 11.19
N GLY A 92 5.16 4.03 11.52
CA GLY A 92 4.61 3.54 12.78
C GLY A 92 4.75 2.03 12.97
N LEU A 93 4.86 1.28 11.88
CA LEU A 93 5.21 -0.15 11.88
C LEU A 93 6.72 -0.40 11.97
N GLY A 94 7.53 0.65 12.04
CA GLY A 94 8.98 0.58 12.16
C GLY A 94 9.72 0.56 10.83
N LEU A 95 9.04 0.77 9.69
CA LEU A 95 9.71 0.83 8.39
C LEU A 95 10.45 2.16 8.25
N ASP A 96 11.71 2.10 7.84
CA ASP A 96 12.45 3.28 7.38
C ASP A 96 12.13 3.61 5.91
N MET A 97 12.64 4.75 5.42
CA MET A 97 12.40 5.21 4.05
C MET A 97 12.93 4.23 2.99
N SER A 98 14.09 3.61 3.24
CA SER A 98 14.66 2.63 2.31
C SER A 98 13.83 1.35 2.26
N GLN A 99 13.30 0.91 3.40
CA GLN A 99 12.39 -0.22 3.50
C GLN A 99 11.05 0.06 2.81
N MET A 100 10.49 1.27 2.98
CA MET A 100 9.27 1.68 2.27
C MET A 100 9.45 1.67 0.76
N GLN A 101 10.59 2.14 0.25
CA GLN A 101 10.89 2.08 -1.18
C GLN A 101 10.98 0.64 -1.70
N LYS A 102 11.67 -0.24 -0.98
CA LYS A 102 11.77 -1.67 -1.35
C LYS A 102 10.41 -2.36 -1.30
N LEU A 103 9.61 -2.11 -0.26
CA LEU A 103 8.25 -2.63 -0.12
C LEU A 103 7.41 -2.27 -1.35
N ALA A 104 7.38 -0.98 -1.72
CA ALA A 104 6.63 -0.51 -2.87
C ALA A 104 7.13 -1.17 -4.18
N SER A 105 8.44 -1.26 -4.38
CA SER A 105 9.03 -1.93 -5.54
C SER A 105 8.62 -3.40 -5.65
N GLU A 106 8.62 -4.16 -4.55
CA GLU A 106 8.19 -5.57 -4.55
C GLU A 106 6.69 -5.71 -4.86
N ILE A 107 5.86 -4.81 -4.33
CA ILE A 107 4.42 -4.79 -4.62
C ILE A 107 4.18 -4.48 -6.10
N PHE A 108 4.87 -3.50 -6.68
CA PHE A 108 4.75 -3.20 -8.11
C PHE A 108 5.29 -4.32 -9.00
N ALA A 109 6.41 -4.94 -8.64
CA ALA A 109 6.94 -6.09 -9.35
C ALA A 109 5.95 -7.26 -9.33
N HIS A 110 5.29 -7.49 -8.20
CA HIS A 110 4.23 -8.49 -8.10
C HIS A 110 3.00 -8.11 -8.93
N ALA A 111 2.57 -6.85 -8.90
CA ALA A 111 1.47 -6.37 -9.73
C ALA A 111 1.78 -6.54 -11.22
N ASP A 112 3.00 -6.24 -11.67
CA ASP A 112 3.47 -6.44 -13.05
C ASP A 112 3.32 -7.92 -13.47
N GLN A 113 3.61 -8.86 -12.56
CA GLN A 113 3.44 -10.30 -12.80
C GLN A 113 1.97 -10.73 -12.88
N VAL A 114 1.07 -10.07 -12.14
CA VAL A 114 -0.32 -10.51 -11.95
C VAL A 114 -1.29 -9.88 -12.96
N ILE A 115 -1.17 -8.57 -13.18
CA ILE A 115 -2.07 -7.80 -14.06
C ILE A 115 -1.37 -7.29 -15.33
N GLY A 116 -0.06 -7.48 -15.45
CA GLY A 116 0.73 -7.01 -16.58
C GLY A 116 1.14 -5.54 -16.45
N LYS A 117 2.30 -5.24 -17.03
CA LYS A 117 2.94 -3.91 -16.97
C LYS A 117 2.04 -2.76 -17.42
N GLU A 118 1.28 -2.96 -18.50
CA GLU A 118 0.39 -1.91 -19.03
C GLU A 118 -0.66 -1.49 -17.99
N ASN A 119 -1.21 -2.44 -17.24
CA ASN A 119 -2.19 -2.15 -16.21
C ASN A 119 -1.54 -1.48 -15.00
N VAL A 120 -0.33 -1.88 -14.61
CA VAL A 120 0.44 -1.18 -13.57
C VAL A 120 0.78 0.25 -13.97
N ASP A 121 1.16 0.47 -15.23
CA ASP A 121 1.44 1.82 -15.76
C ASP A 121 0.20 2.72 -15.67
N LYS A 122 -1.01 2.19 -15.89
CA LYS A 122 -2.28 2.91 -15.68
C LYS A 122 -2.49 3.29 -14.21
N ILE A 123 -2.16 2.40 -13.27
CA ILE A 123 -2.25 2.68 -11.83
C ILE A 123 -1.29 3.81 -11.43
N VAL A 124 -0.03 3.74 -11.89
CA VAL A 124 0.98 4.77 -11.61
C VAL A 124 0.61 6.11 -12.25
N ALA A 125 0.02 6.10 -13.44
CA ALA A 125 -0.46 7.32 -14.10
C ALA A 125 -1.65 7.95 -13.35
N ALA A 126 -2.54 7.12 -12.79
CA ALA A 126 -3.67 7.59 -11.97
C ALA A 126 -3.22 8.15 -10.62
N ILE A 127 -2.10 7.66 -10.08
CA ILE A 127 -1.55 8.09 -8.79
C ILE A 127 -0.10 8.56 -9.00
N PRO A 128 0.13 9.78 -9.56
CA PRO A 128 1.47 10.22 -9.99
C PRO A 128 2.54 10.17 -8.90
N ALA A 129 2.13 10.33 -7.65
CA ALA A 129 3.04 10.31 -6.53
C ALA A 129 3.47 8.88 -6.11
N LEU A 130 2.84 7.82 -6.63
CA LEU A 130 3.38 6.46 -6.61
C LEU A 130 4.57 6.29 -7.57
N GLY A 131 4.68 7.13 -8.60
CA GLY A 131 5.78 7.08 -9.57
C GLY A 131 7.16 7.32 -8.95
N GLN A 132 7.24 7.85 -7.74
CA GLN A 132 8.50 8.04 -7.01
C GLN A 132 9.04 6.75 -6.36
N PHE A 133 8.20 5.71 -6.28
CA PHE A 133 8.53 4.43 -5.66
C PHE A 133 8.80 3.31 -6.68
N ARG A 134 8.74 3.63 -7.98
CA ARG A 134 9.02 2.73 -9.09
C ARG A 134 10.44 2.92 -9.61
#